data_AF-A0A0S7WHR4-F1
#
_entry.id   AF-A0A0S7WHR4-F1
#
_cell.length_a   1.000
_cell.length_b   1.000
_cell.length_c   1.000
_cell.angle_alpha   90.00
_cell.angle_beta   90.00
_cell.angle_gamma   90.00
#
_symmetry.space_group_name_H-M   'P 1'
#
loop_
_entity.id
_entity.type
_entity.pdbx_description
1 polymer ?
#
loop_
_entity_poly.entity_id
_entity_poly.type
_entity_poly.pdbx_seq_one_letter_code
_entity_poly.pdbx_strand_id
1 'polypeptide(L)'
;MKGRYFYSGVNSLTTTLICALLINLAIVAIAYPGAGKYEDGKFTLIISVRHDACATRLKEWRIAFQNASELLLDATDGQHQFGTFIVCNSARAGRPADIYLFEEDGRSYANLPLPGLGRPGSHMFLYGDERYKPFVIVHEFAHYGYGLYDEYSGPDGDAECVEDPPHATASIMEGGWWQAPGVDGGDGFVREISEFCVSLNHDPDMDTEQEHVHGKSCWETMIDFYPDLTLPTGLPEEGFACVADPIVWIELEPETRLVLCMDRSGSMDTPPWKMLYAKLGAKLFVELVEKGDKIGVVSYGTAV
;
A
#
# COMPACT_ATOMS: atom_id res chain seq x y z
N MET A 1 70.37 -7.47 47.70
CA MET A 1 70.47 -5.99 47.70
C MET A 1 69.07 -5.40 47.74
N LYS A 2 68.94 -4.23 48.36
CA LYS A 2 67.69 -3.54 48.71
C LYS A 2 66.86 -3.18 47.47
N GLY A 3 65.53 -3.22 47.63
CA GLY A 3 64.59 -2.57 46.71
C GLY A 3 63.15 -2.67 47.22
N ARG A 4 62.74 -1.70 48.05
CA ARG A 4 61.35 -1.49 48.47
C ARG A 4 60.58 -0.88 47.30
N TYR A 5 59.37 -1.37 47.03
CA TYR A 5 58.38 -0.63 46.23
C TYR A 5 57.19 -0.29 47.11
N PHE A 6 56.92 1.02 47.21
CA PHE A 6 55.72 1.58 47.79
C PHE A 6 54.58 1.48 46.77
N TYR A 7 53.45 0.94 47.20
CA TYR A 7 52.16 1.11 46.52
C TYR A 7 51.61 2.48 46.91
N SER A 8 51.38 3.35 45.93
CA SER A 8 50.42 4.45 46.03
C SER A 8 49.42 4.29 44.89
N GLY A 9 48.20 3.89 45.22
CA GLY A 9 47.11 3.88 44.27
C GLY A 9 46.67 5.31 43.94
N VAL A 10 46.34 5.55 42.68
CA VAL A 10 45.38 6.58 42.27
C VAL A 10 44.69 6.09 40.99
N ASN A 11 43.39 5.81 41.11
CA ASN A 11 42.27 5.97 40.18
C ASN A 11 42.49 5.59 38.70
N SER A 12 41.94 4.48 38.19
CA SER A 12 40.51 4.26 37.89
C SER A 12 39.92 5.35 36.98
N LEU A 13 39.37 4.87 35.85
CA LEU A 13 38.56 5.58 34.83
C LEU A 13 39.34 6.44 33.84
N THR A 14 39.73 5.86 32.70
CA THR A 14 39.65 6.47 31.34
C THR A 14 40.31 5.59 30.26
N THR A 15 40.03 4.29 30.24
CA THR A 15 40.44 3.44 29.10
C THR A 15 39.41 2.34 28.81
N THR A 16 38.13 2.70 28.78
CA THR A 16 37.06 1.81 28.29
C THR A 16 35.95 2.62 27.63
N LEU A 17 36.26 3.45 26.63
CA LEU A 17 35.22 4.22 25.95
C LEU A 17 35.58 4.60 24.50
N ILE A 18 36.19 3.68 23.73
CA ILE A 18 36.35 3.84 22.26
C ILE A 18 36.08 2.51 21.52
N CYS A 19 35.21 1.64 22.05
CA CYS A 19 34.68 0.49 21.29
C CYS A 19 33.14 0.40 21.30
N ALA A 20 32.44 1.38 21.89
CA ALA A 20 30.97 1.38 22.01
C ALA A 20 30.29 2.44 21.11
N LEU A 21 31.02 3.08 20.18
CA LEU A 21 30.50 4.19 19.37
C LEU A 21 30.71 4.02 17.85
N LEU A 22 30.71 2.77 17.37
CA LEU A 22 30.65 2.44 15.93
C LEU A 22 29.71 1.24 15.67
N ILE A 23 28.66 1.13 16.47
CA ILE A 23 27.42 0.49 16.04
C ILE A 23 26.42 1.64 15.85
N ASN A 24 26.67 2.49 14.86
CA ASN A 24 25.56 3.07 14.11
C ASN A 24 24.95 1.86 13.40
N LEU A 25 23.99 1.18 14.03
CA LEU A 25 22.58 1.41 13.73
C LEU A 25 22.36 1.59 12.21
N ALA A 26 22.90 0.69 11.40
CA ALA A 26 22.11 0.11 10.34
C ALA A 26 20.99 -0.71 11.01
N ILE A 27 20.07 -0.02 11.69
CA ILE A 27 18.69 -0.45 11.66
C ILE A 27 18.36 -0.28 10.19
N VAL A 28 18.57 -1.34 9.40
CA VAL A 28 17.71 -1.56 8.26
C VAL A 28 16.33 -1.49 8.90
N ALA A 29 15.64 -0.38 8.68
CA ALA A 29 14.26 -0.25 9.08
C ALA A 29 13.58 -1.42 8.40
N ILE A 30 13.36 -2.49 9.15
CA ILE A 30 12.47 -3.55 8.74
C ILE A 30 11.11 -2.88 8.84
N ALA A 31 10.75 -2.17 7.77
CA ALA A 31 9.48 -1.52 7.62
C ALA A 31 8.40 -2.59 7.64
N TYR A 32 7.69 -2.72 8.76
CA TYR A 32 6.42 -3.41 8.80
C TYR A 32 5.44 -2.54 9.54
N PRO A 33 4.84 -1.59 8.82
CA PRO A 33 3.38 -1.49 8.81
C PRO A 33 2.85 -0.78 7.53
N GLY A 34 2.14 -1.41 6.58
CA GLY A 34 1.52 -0.78 5.37
C GLY A 34 2.50 0.08 4.55
N ALA A 35 3.11 -0.44 3.49
CA ALA A 35 4.31 0.22 2.96
C ALA A 35 4.05 1.35 1.94
N GLY A 36 2.79 1.73 1.74
CA GLY A 36 2.44 2.90 0.94
C GLY A 36 3.21 4.15 1.37
N LYS A 37 3.72 4.92 0.41
CA LYS A 37 4.43 6.18 0.65
C LYS A 37 3.94 7.25 -0.30
N TYR A 38 4.02 8.49 0.15
CA TYR A 38 3.84 9.68 -0.67
C TYR A 38 5.13 10.51 -0.58
N GLU A 39 5.66 10.92 -1.73
CA GLU A 39 6.84 11.77 -1.85
C GLU A 39 6.75 12.56 -3.16
N ASP A 40 6.91 13.88 -3.09
CA ASP A 40 6.96 14.79 -4.24
C ASP A 40 5.82 14.59 -5.26
N GLY A 41 4.56 14.58 -4.79
CA GLY A 41 3.39 14.40 -5.65
C GLY A 41 3.17 12.97 -6.14
N LYS A 42 3.96 11.99 -5.67
CA LYS A 42 3.91 10.61 -6.18
C LYS A 42 3.66 9.58 -5.10
N PHE A 43 2.72 8.67 -5.37
CA PHE A 43 2.44 7.53 -4.50
C PHE A 43 3.27 6.30 -4.89
N THR A 44 3.89 5.68 -3.89
CA THR A 44 4.44 4.32 -3.99
C THR A 44 3.52 3.36 -3.26
N LEU A 45 2.96 2.37 -3.95
CA LEU A 45 1.98 1.44 -3.40
C LEU A 45 2.43 -0.03 -3.58
N ILE A 46 2.02 -0.89 -2.65
CA ILE A 46 2.23 -2.34 -2.73
C ILE A 46 0.93 -3.01 -3.16
N ILE A 47 1.03 -3.85 -4.20
CA ILE A 47 -0.06 -4.67 -4.71
C ILE A 47 0.12 -6.12 -4.25
N SER A 48 -0.94 -6.71 -3.70
CA SER A 48 -1.10 -8.16 -3.52
C SER A 48 -2.09 -8.68 -4.56
N VAL A 49 -1.60 -9.37 -5.59
CA VAL A 49 -2.48 -10.05 -6.55
C VAL A 49 -3.00 -11.31 -5.87
N ARG A 50 -4.30 -11.41 -5.62
CA ARG A 50 -4.91 -12.44 -4.76
C ARG A 50 -5.12 -13.79 -5.46
N HIS A 51 -4.63 -13.90 -6.69
CA HIS A 51 -4.65 -15.09 -7.54
C HIS A 51 -3.30 -15.23 -8.26
N ASP A 52 -3.10 -16.34 -8.97
CA ASP A 52 -1.88 -16.58 -9.75
C ASP A 52 -2.02 -15.95 -11.16
N ALA A 53 -1.78 -14.64 -11.25
CA ALA A 53 -1.96 -13.91 -12.50
C ALA A 53 -0.86 -14.23 -13.51
N CYS A 54 -1.24 -14.48 -14.76
CA CYS A 54 -0.29 -14.59 -15.86
C CYS A 54 0.25 -13.22 -16.30
N ALA A 55 1.33 -13.21 -17.10
CA ALA A 55 1.95 -11.97 -17.59
C ALA A 55 0.98 -11.04 -18.34
N THR A 56 0.03 -11.61 -19.10
CA THR A 56 -1.00 -10.81 -19.78
C THR A 56 -1.87 -10.06 -18.78
N ARG A 57 -2.32 -10.75 -17.72
CA ARG A 57 -3.17 -10.17 -16.69
C ARG A 57 -2.44 -9.08 -15.89
N LEU A 58 -1.17 -9.29 -15.57
CA LEU A 58 -0.34 -8.26 -14.92
C LEU A 58 -0.15 -7.03 -15.83
N LYS A 59 0.01 -7.24 -17.14
CA LYS A 59 0.09 -6.15 -18.12
C LYS A 59 -1.21 -5.34 -18.20
N GLU A 60 -2.37 -6.00 -18.18
CA GLU A 60 -3.68 -5.32 -18.15
C GLU A 60 -3.80 -4.42 -16.92
N TRP A 61 -3.48 -4.94 -15.73
CA TRP A 61 -3.46 -4.15 -14.50
C TRP A 61 -2.49 -2.97 -14.58
N ARG A 62 -1.27 -3.18 -15.09
CA ARG A 62 -0.29 -2.11 -15.27
C ARG A 62 -0.83 -0.98 -16.15
N ILE A 63 -1.53 -1.30 -17.24
CA ILE A 63 -2.16 -0.31 -18.12
C ILE A 63 -3.28 0.42 -17.38
N ALA A 64 -4.12 -0.31 -16.63
CA ALA A 64 -5.20 0.28 -15.83
C ALA A 64 -4.66 1.31 -14.82
N PHE A 65 -3.59 0.96 -14.08
CA PHE A 65 -2.95 1.86 -13.13
C PHE A 65 -2.24 3.04 -13.79
N GLN A 66 -1.69 2.88 -15.00
CA GLN A 66 -1.14 4.02 -15.75
C GLN A 66 -2.26 5.00 -16.10
N ASN A 67 -3.37 4.51 -16.66
CA ASN A 67 -4.51 5.35 -17.01
C ASN A 67 -5.12 6.02 -15.76
N ALA A 68 -5.17 5.30 -14.63
CA ALA A 68 -5.64 5.84 -13.36
C ALA A 68 -4.67 6.89 -12.80
N SER A 69 -3.36 6.74 -13.04
CA SER A 69 -2.37 7.75 -12.66
C SER A 69 -2.53 9.04 -13.44
N GLU A 70 -2.82 8.94 -14.74
CA GLU A 70 -3.12 10.09 -15.57
C GLU A 70 -4.41 10.78 -15.11
N LEU A 71 -5.46 10.01 -14.75
CA LEU A 71 -6.69 10.54 -14.17
C LEU A 71 -6.49 11.21 -12.82
N LEU A 72 -5.71 10.60 -11.93
CA LEU A 72 -5.39 11.22 -10.64
C LEU A 72 -4.62 12.53 -10.81
N LEU A 73 -3.72 12.59 -11.81
CA LEU A 73 -2.97 13.80 -12.11
C LEU A 73 -3.86 14.91 -12.62
N ASP A 74 -4.79 14.58 -13.51
CA ASP A 74 -5.81 15.50 -14.00
C ASP A 74 -6.67 16.01 -12.83
N ALA A 75 -7.29 15.08 -12.08
CA ALA A 75 -8.18 15.33 -10.94
C ALA A 75 -7.59 16.17 -9.80
N THR A 76 -6.26 16.34 -9.80
CA THR A 76 -5.52 17.08 -8.78
C THR A 76 -4.78 18.27 -9.35
N ASP A 77 -5.23 18.81 -10.49
CA ASP A 77 -4.62 19.97 -11.18
C ASP A 77 -3.10 19.80 -11.41
N GLY A 78 -2.68 18.58 -11.75
CA GLY A 78 -1.28 18.25 -12.02
C GLY A 78 -0.41 18.01 -10.78
N GLN A 79 -1.00 17.85 -9.59
CA GLN A 79 -0.24 17.80 -8.34
C GLN A 79 0.12 16.39 -7.90
N HIS A 80 -0.82 15.44 -7.99
CA HIS A 80 -0.65 14.09 -7.48
C HIS A 80 -0.77 13.03 -8.56
N GLN A 81 0.03 11.97 -8.51
CA GLN A 81 -0.06 10.83 -9.43
C GLN A 81 0.46 9.54 -8.79
N PHE A 82 0.19 8.39 -9.41
CA PHE A 82 0.86 7.15 -9.02
C PHE A 82 2.30 7.14 -9.55
N GLY A 83 3.25 6.78 -8.70
CA GLY A 83 4.67 6.71 -9.04
C GLY A 83 5.15 5.27 -9.23
N THR A 84 5.17 4.50 -8.14
CA THR A 84 5.75 3.14 -8.12
C THR A 84 4.75 2.12 -7.59
N PHE A 85 4.65 0.98 -8.25
CA PHE A 85 3.92 -0.18 -7.77
C PHE A 85 4.87 -1.35 -7.52
N ILE A 86 4.84 -1.89 -6.30
CA ILE A 86 5.56 -3.12 -5.93
C ILE A 86 4.55 -4.27 -5.91
N VAL A 87 4.68 -5.19 -6.87
CA VAL A 87 3.63 -6.16 -7.19
C VAL A 87 4.03 -7.54 -6.71
N CYS A 88 3.21 -8.10 -5.82
CA CYS A 88 3.37 -9.43 -5.26
C CYS A 88 2.30 -10.36 -5.81
N ASN A 89 2.68 -11.30 -6.67
CA ASN A 89 1.74 -12.25 -7.26
C ASN A 89 1.37 -13.40 -6.30
N SER A 90 0.30 -14.13 -6.60
CA SER A 90 -0.10 -15.37 -5.92
C SER A 90 -0.37 -15.21 -4.40
N ALA A 91 -1.15 -14.19 -4.05
CA ALA A 91 -1.67 -13.83 -2.73
C ALA A 91 -0.61 -13.48 -1.66
N ARG A 92 0.59 -13.09 -2.09
CA ARG A 92 1.70 -12.68 -1.22
C ARG A 92 1.53 -11.25 -0.69
N ALA A 93 2.27 -10.91 0.37
CA ALA A 93 2.26 -9.57 0.98
C ALA A 93 0.88 -9.08 1.48
N GLY A 94 0.03 -9.98 1.99
CA GLY A 94 -1.33 -9.63 2.43
C GLY A 94 -1.40 -8.41 3.36
N ARG A 95 -0.96 -8.53 4.62
CA ARG A 95 -1.08 -7.41 5.58
C ARG A 95 -0.35 -6.11 5.19
N PRO A 96 0.84 -6.13 4.56
CA PRO A 96 1.53 -4.89 4.20
C PRO A 96 1.13 -4.28 2.85
N ALA A 97 0.32 -4.95 2.03
CA ALA A 97 -0.13 -4.38 0.76
C ALA A 97 -1.12 -3.25 0.97
N ASP A 98 -1.17 -2.33 0.02
CA ASP A 98 -2.10 -1.22 -0.03
C ASP A 98 -3.31 -1.59 -0.92
N ILE A 99 -3.11 -2.50 -1.88
CA ILE A 99 -4.13 -2.92 -2.84
C ILE A 99 -4.19 -4.45 -2.96
N TYR A 100 -5.40 -5.00 -2.91
CA TYR A 100 -5.71 -6.39 -3.25
C TYR A 100 -6.37 -6.45 -4.63
N LEU A 101 -5.78 -7.24 -5.54
CA LEU A 101 -6.35 -7.46 -6.87
C LEU A 101 -6.96 -8.85 -6.97
N PHE A 102 -8.27 -8.91 -7.20
CA PHE A 102 -9.03 -10.15 -7.35
C PHE A 102 -9.12 -10.57 -8.81
N GLU A 103 -9.42 -11.85 -9.05
CA GLU A 103 -9.55 -12.39 -10.41
C GLU A 103 -10.96 -12.17 -10.94
N GLU A 104 -11.93 -12.50 -10.09
CA GLU A 104 -13.36 -12.40 -10.31
C GLU A 104 -13.82 -10.95 -10.40
N ASP A 105 -14.93 -10.74 -11.11
CA ASP A 105 -15.59 -9.44 -11.19
C ASP A 105 -16.43 -9.20 -9.93
N GLY A 106 -16.62 -7.94 -9.55
CA GLY A 106 -17.29 -7.59 -8.31
C GLY A 106 -17.32 -6.09 -8.03
N ARG A 107 -17.84 -5.72 -6.87
CA ARG A 107 -17.85 -4.32 -6.42
C ARG A 107 -16.59 -4.05 -5.61
N SER A 108 -15.75 -3.18 -6.12
CA SER A 108 -14.58 -2.68 -5.43
C SER A 108 -14.95 -1.80 -4.24
N TYR A 109 -14.04 -1.70 -3.27
CA TYR A 109 -14.19 -0.88 -2.06
C TYR A 109 -12.83 -0.65 -1.39
N ALA A 110 -12.75 0.33 -0.49
CA ALA A 110 -11.59 0.55 0.39
C ALA A 110 -11.98 0.45 1.87
N ASN A 111 -11.00 0.20 2.74
CA ASN A 111 -11.20 0.29 4.19
C ASN A 111 -11.38 1.76 4.64
N LEU A 112 -12.63 2.22 4.77
CA LEU A 112 -13.03 3.43 5.51
C LEU A 112 -12.94 3.19 7.04
N PRO A 113 -12.87 4.22 7.92
CA PRO A 113 -13.15 5.66 7.74
C PRO A 113 -11.94 6.61 7.71
N LEU A 114 -10.69 6.12 7.65
CA LEU A 114 -9.51 6.97 7.73
C LEU A 114 -8.55 6.65 6.60
N PRO A 115 -7.70 7.60 6.16
CA PRO A 115 -6.69 7.31 5.15
C PRO A 115 -5.86 6.11 5.56
N GLY A 116 -5.86 5.11 4.69
CA GLY A 116 -5.18 3.83 4.83
C GLY A 116 -3.73 3.87 4.38
N LEU A 117 -3.28 4.94 3.69
CA LEU A 117 -1.90 5.06 3.23
C LEU A 117 -0.92 4.89 4.41
N GLY A 118 0.01 3.94 4.28
CA GLY A 118 0.98 3.67 5.34
C GLY A 118 0.45 2.81 6.49
N ARG A 119 -0.80 2.33 6.44
CA ARG A 119 -1.45 1.60 7.56
C ARG A 119 -1.61 0.11 7.23
N PRO A 120 -0.97 -0.80 7.98
CA PRO A 120 -1.06 -2.23 7.72
C PRO A 120 -2.45 -2.76 8.03
N GLY A 121 -3.03 -3.50 7.10
CA GLY A 121 -4.38 -4.02 7.22
C GLY A 121 -5.46 -3.10 6.65
N SER A 122 -5.09 -1.88 6.21
CA SER A 122 -5.95 -1.04 5.39
C SER A 122 -5.64 -1.30 3.93
N HIS A 123 -6.65 -1.63 3.14
CA HIS A 123 -6.50 -2.04 1.75
C HIS A 123 -7.57 -1.41 0.87
N MET A 124 -7.23 -1.16 -0.39
CA MET A 124 -8.18 -1.13 -1.49
C MET A 124 -8.42 -2.56 -1.98
N PHE A 125 -9.65 -2.91 -2.28
CA PHE A 125 -10.05 -4.19 -2.85
C PHE A 125 -10.57 -3.92 -4.25
N LEU A 126 -9.79 -4.31 -5.27
CA LEU A 126 -10.16 -4.10 -6.68
C LEU A 126 -10.47 -5.44 -7.35
N TYR A 127 -11.67 -5.50 -7.92
CA TYR A 127 -12.14 -6.68 -8.64
C TYR A 127 -11.69 -6.69 -10.11
N GLY A 128 -11.87 -7.82 -10.77
CA GLY A 128 -11.25 -8.10 -12.04
C GLY A 128 -11.67 -7.14 -13.15
N ASP A 129 -12.93 -6.77 -13.20
CA ASP A 129 -13.49 -5.87 -14.20
C ASP A 129 -12.93 -4.44 -14.13
N GLU A 130 -12.35 -4.04 -12.99
CA GLU A 130 -11.79 -2.69 -12.81
C GLU A 130 -10.53 -2.42 -13.64
N ARG A 131 -9.90 -3.45 -14.21
CA ARG A 131 -8.79 -3.28 -15.17
C ARG A 131 -9.14 -2.40 -16.36
N TYR A 132 -10.43 -2.23 -16.63
CA TYR A 132 -10.93 -1.41 -17.72
C TYR A 132 -11.60 -0.12 -17.25
N LYS A 133 -11.57 0.15 -15.93
CA LYS A 133 -12.27 1.27 -15.30
C LYS A 133 -11.32 2.08 -14.41
N PRO A 134 -10.38 2.86 -14.99
CA PRO A 134 -9.43 3.68 -14.24
C PRO A 134 -10.09 4.63 -13.22
N PHE A 135 -11.28 5.12 -13.54
CA PHE A 135 -12.13 5.89 -12.63
C PHE A 135 -12.33 5.19 -11.28
N VAL A 136 -12.72 3.91 -11.28
CA VAL A 136 -12.94 3.16 -10.04
C VAL A 136 -11.65 3.02 -9.25
N ILE A 137 -10.51 2.85 -9.93
CA ILE A 137 -9.21 2.82 -9.24
C ILE A 137 -8.93 4.15 -8.52
N VAL A 138 -9.22 5.29 -9.14
CA VAL A 138 -9.03 6.61 -8.51
C VAL A 138 -10.04 6.86 -7.40
N HIS A 139 -11.30 6.47 -7.59
CA HIS A 139 -12.37 6.55 -6.59
C HIS A 139 -12.00 5.76 -5.32
N GLU A 140 -11.62 4.48 -5.48
CA GLU A 140 -11.20 3.66 -4.35
C GLU A 140 -9.90 4.17 -3.72
N PHE A 141 -9.01 4.75 -4.54
CA PHE A 141 -7.82 5.40 -4.03
C PHE A 141 -8.15 6.67 -3.25
N ALA A 142 -9.19 7.42 -3.59
CA ALA A 142 -9.57 8.62 -2.85
C ALA A 142 -10.05 8.28 -1.43
N HIS A 143 -10.83 7.21 -1.25
CA HIS A 143 -11.11 6.68 0.08
C HIS A 143 -9.83 6.29 0.83
N TYR A 144 -8.97 5.51 0.18
CA TYR A 144 -7.78 4.94 0.82
C TYR A 144 -6.68 5.98 1.09
N GLY A 145 -6.37 6.84 0.14
CA GLY A 145 -5.26 7.78 0.12
C GLY A 145 -5.61 9.11 0.74
N TYR A 146 -6.83 9.61 0.51
CA TYR A 146 -7.29 10.93 0.96
C TYR A 146 -8.30 10.86 2.10
N GLY A 147 -8.83 9.69 2.45
CA GLY A 147 -9.86 9.58 3.49
C GLY A 147 -11.19 10.24 3.12
N LEU A 148 -11.44 10.38 1.80
CA LEU A 148 -12.71 10.86 1.28
C LEU A 148 -13.80 9.81 1.51
N TYR A 149 -15.03 10.26 1.56
CA TYR A 149 -16.23 9.42 1.63
C TYR A 149 -17.02 9.50 0.34
N ASP A 150 -18.01 8.61 0.23
CA ASP A 150 -18.89 8.59 -0.94
C ASP A 150 -19.72 9.88 -1.01
N GLU A 151 -19.86 10.40 -2.23
CA GLU A 151 -20.67 11.58 -2.55
C GLU A 151 -21.97 11.21 -3.29
N TYR A 152 -22.24 9.93 -3.49
CA TYR A 152 -23.50 9.41 -4.07
C TYR A 152 -24.37 8.64 -3.08
N SER A 153 -23.98 8.66 -1.82
CA SER A 153 -24.71 8.02 -0.74
C SER A 153 -24.54 8.81 0.53
N GLY A 154 -25.50 8.71 1.44
CA GLY A 154 -25.35 9.18 2.81
C GLY A 154 -26.56 8.83 3.68
N PRO A 155 -26.75 9.52 4.82
CA PRO A 155 -27.67 9.09 5.87
C PRO A 155 -29.13 8.97 5.41
N ASP A 156 -29.54 9.75 4.42
CA ASP A 156 -30.92 9.82 3.92
C ASP A 156 -31.13 9.07 2.59
N GLY A 157 -30.08 8.49 2.01
CA GLY A 157 -30.15 7.61 0.83
C GLY A 157 -29.63 8.26 -0.45
N ASP A 158 -30.56 8.66 -1.33
CA ASP A 158 -30.25 9.39 -2.57
C ASP A 158 -29.51 10.67 -2.17
N ALA A 159 -28.27 10.82 -2.67
CA ALA A 159 -27.40 11.93 -2.34
C ALA A 159 -26.59 12.34 -3.57
N GLU A 160 -26.25 13.63 -3.61
CA GLU A 160 -25.47 14.22 -4.67
C GLU A 160 -24.46 15.22 -4.09
N CYS A 161 -23.27 15.28 -4.67
CA CYS A 161 -22.33 16.36 -4.33
C CYS A 161 -22.60 17.60 -5.16
N VAL A 162 -23.21 17.45 -6.34
CA VAL A 162 -23.49 18.59 -7.20
C VAL A 162 -24.92 18.48 -7.74
N GLU A 163 -25.76 19.47 -7.41
CA GLU A 163 -27.14 19.55 -7.89
C GLU A 163 -27.21 19.64 -9.43
N ASP A 164 -27.65 18.56 -10.09
CA ASP A 164 -28.07 18.53 -11.50
C ASP A 164 -27.11 19.18 -12.54
N PRO A 165 -25.77 18.99 -12.49
CA PRO A 165 -24.84 19.64 -13.40
C PRO A 165 -24.60 18.88 -14.72
N PRO A 166 -23.98 19.52 -15.73
CA PRO A 166 -23.25 18.76 -16.74
C PRO A 166 -22.18 17.88 -16.06
N HIS A 167 -22.05 16.62 -16.47
CA HIS A 167 -21.15 15.60 -15.89
C HIS A 167 -19.72 16.10 -15.60
N ALA A 168 -19.27 17.07 -16.38
CA ALA A 168 -18.03 17.83 -16.25
C ALA A 168 -17.69 18.38 -14.86
N THR A 169 -18.69 18.78 -14.08
CA THR A 169 -18.47 19.35 -12.74
C THR A 169 -18.82 18.37 -11.64
N ALA A 170 -19.20 17.14 -11.98
CA ALA A 170 -19.44 16.09 -11.00
C ALA A 170 -18.10 15.60 -10.42
N SER A 171 -18.15 15.13 -9.18
CA SER A 171 -16.97 14.64 -8.47
C SER A 171 -16.63 13.20 -8.85
N ILE A 172 -15.35 12.82 -8.79
CA ILE A 172 -14.95 11.40 -8.85
C ILE A 172 -15.57 10.58 -7.72
N MET A 173 -15.90 11.23 -6.60
CA MET A 173 -16.58 10.57 -5.48
C MET A 173 -18.09 10.47 -5.67
N GLU A 174 -18.63 11.12 -6.69
CA GLU A 174 -20.03 11.06 -7.09
C GLU A 174 -20.25 9.87 -8.03
N GLY A 175 -21.44 9.30 -8.01
CA GLY A 175 -21.76 7.92 -8.42
C GLY A 175 -21.75 7.70 -9.92
N GLY A 176 -20.63 8.00 -10.58
CA GLY A 176 -20.43 7.90 -12.03
C GLY A 176 -20.73 6.54 -12.64
N TRP A 177 -20.93 5.50 -11.81
CA TRP A 177 -21.31 4.14 -12.23
C TRP A 177 -22.60 4.07 -13.07
N TRP A 178 -23.57 4.98 -12.87
CA TRP A 178 -24.86 4.96 -13.60
C TRP A 178 -24.90 5.94 -14.78
N GLN A 179 -24.05 6.96 -14.75
CA GLN A 179 -24.07 8.08 -15.66
C GLN A 179 -22.95 8.01 -16.71
N ALA A 180 -21.95 7.16 -16.48
CA ALA A 180 -20.88 6.88 -17.42
C ALA A 180 -21.40 6.15 -18.68
N PRO A 181 -21.40 6.75 -19.89
CA PRO A 181 -21.68 6.01 -21.13
C PRO A 181 -20.63 4.89 -21.34
N GLY A 182 -21.03 3.63 -21.20
CA GLY A 182 -20.14 2.46 -21.42
C GLY A 182 -20.36 1.28 -20.47
N VAL A 183 -21.22 1.41 -19.46
CA VAL A 183 -21.43 0.39 -18.41
C VAL A 183 -22.00 -0.96 -18.91
N ASP A 184 -22.49 -1.04 -20.15
CA ASP A 184 -22.88 -2.29 -20.81
C ASP A 184 -21.75 -2.84 -21.72
N GLY A 185 -20.58 -3.08 -21.14
CA GLY A 185 -19.49 -3.81 -21.81
C GLY A 185 -18.87 -3.09 -23.01
N GLY A 186 -18.93 -1.75 -23.03
CA GLY A 186 -18.27 -0.92 -24.03
C GLY A 186 -16.94 -0.39 -23.51
N ASP A 187 -15.96 -0.35 -24.40
CA ASP A 187 -14.55 0.06 -24.24
C ASP A 187 -14.38 1.56 -23.86
N GLY A 188 -15.40 2.19 -23.29
CA GLY A 188 -15.51 3.62 -23.06
C GLY A 188 -14.95 4.04 -21.71
N PHE A 189 -13.71 4.52 -21.72
CA PHE A 189 -13.21 5.42 -20.68
C PHE A 189 -14.14 6.64 -20.62
N VAL A 190 -14.93 6.78 -19.57
CA VAL A 190 -15.78 7.96 -19.41
C VAL A 190 -14.91 9.11 -18.95
N ARG A 191 -14.65 10.01 -19.89
CA ARG A 191 -13.83 11.21 -19.74
C ARG A 191 -14.59 12.39 -19.13
N GLU A 192 -15.84 12.18 -18.74
CA GLU A 192 -16.74 13.27 -18.36
C GLU A 192 -16.65 13.59 -16.85
N ILE A 193 -16.25 12.63 -16.01
CA ILE A 193 -15.98 12.84 -14.59
C ILE A 193 -14.48 12.65 -14.38
N SER A 194 -13.75 13.75 -14.23
CA SER A 194 -12.29 13.76 -14.10
C SER A 194 -11.75 14.46 -12.87
N GLU A 195 -12.60 15.08 -12.04
CA GLU A 195 -12.18 15.99 -10.99
C GLU A 195 -12.82 15.66 -9.64
N PHE A 196 -12.20 16.12 -8.54
CA PHE A 196 -12.85 16.14 -7.23
C PHE A 196 -13.66 17.43 -7.04
N CYS A 197 -14.72 17.39 -6.25
CA CYS A 197 -15.46 18.62 -5.93
C CYS A 197 -14.61 19.62 -5.13
N VAL A 198 -14.89 20.89 -5.37
CA VAL A 198 -14.36 22.05 -4.65
C VAL A 198 -15.51 22.73 -3.92
N SER A 199 -15.21 23.64 -2.99
CA SER A 199 -16.24 24.39 -2.26
C SER A 199 -17.19 25.22 -3.13
N LEU A 200 -16.86 25.45 -4.42
CA LEU A 200 -17.71 26.18 -5.36
C LEU A 200 -18.82 25.34 -6.00
N ASN A 201 -18.67 24.02 -6.10
CA ASN A 201 -19.68 23.10 -6.63
C ASN A 201 -20.18 22.07 -5.63
N HIS A 202 -19.50 21.89 -4.49
CA HIS A 202 -19.91 20.99 -3.43
C HIS A 202 -21.23 21.42 -2.78
N ASP A 203 -22.15 20.47 -2.66
CA ASP A 203 -23.43 20.60 -1.98
C ASP A 203 -23.29 20.43 -0.46
N PRO A 204 -23.57 21.48 0.35
CA PRO A 204 -23.44 21.44 1.79
C PRO A 204 -24.74 21.05 2.52
N ASP A 205 -25.68 20.34 1.88
CA ASP A 205 -26.99 20.02 2.47
C ASP A 205 -26.98 18.83 3.47
N MET A 206 -25.84 18.15 3.60
CA MET A 206 -25.55 17.01 4.50
C MET A 206 -26.16 15.66 4.09
N ASP A 207 -26.59 15.51 2.83
CA ASP A 207 -27.14 14.26 2.32
C ASP A 207 -26.08 13.23 1.92
N THR A 208 -24.85 13.65 1.58
CA THR A 208 -23.70 12.80 1.27
C THR A 208 -22.94 12.34 2.51
N GLU A 209 -22.27 11.19 2.47
CA GLU A 209 -21.38 10.73 3.54
C GLU A 209 -20.19 11.69 3.73
N GLN A 210 -19.65 12.22 2.63
CA GLN A 210 -18.56 13.21 2.64
C GLN A 210 -18.93 14.48 3.40
N GLU A 211 -20.06 15.11 3.08
CA GLU A 211 -20.52 16.29 3.82
C GLU A 211 -20.95 15.92 5.25
N HIS A 212 -21.63 14.79 5.44
CA HIS A 212 -22.06 14.36 6.77
C HIS A 212 -20.90 14.13 7.75
N VAL A 213 -19.79 13.54 7.27
CA VAL A 213 -18.63 13.21 8.11
C VAL A 213 -17.66 14.37 8.24
N HIS A 214 -17.31 15.02 7.12
CA HIS A 214 -16.25 16.04 7.10
C HIS A 214 -16.79 17.48 7.09
N GLY A 215 -18.01 17.72 6.58
CA GLY A 215 -18.60 19.05 6.42
C GLY A 215 -17.79 19.94 5.45
N LYS A 216 -17.21 19.31 4.42
CA LYS A 216 -16.21 19.87 3.52
C LYS A 216 -16.29 19.19 2.16
N SER A 217 -15.93 19.95 1.13
CA SER A 217 -15.62 19.41 -0.19
C SER A 217 -14.48 18.39 -0.16
N CYS A 218 -14.42 17.54 -1.17
CA CYS A 218 -13.32 16.61 -1.39
C CYS A 218 -11.96 17.32 -1.36
N TRP A 219 -11.79 18.41 -2.10
CA TRP A 219 -10.52 19.16 -2.13
C TRP A 219 -10.10 19.71 -0.77
N GLU A 220 -11.05 20.27 0.01
CA GLU A 220 -10.75 20.76 1.35
C GLU A 220 -10.35 19.62 2.30
N THR A 221 -10.95 18.44 2.15
CA THR A 221 -10.59 17.25 2.92
C THR A 221 -9.22 16.69 2.50
N MET A 222 -8.92 16.66 1.20
CA MET A 222 -7.62 16.24 0.69
C MET A 222 -6.47 17.08 1.26
N ILE A 223 -6.67 18.41 1.38
CA ILE A 223 -5.67 19.33 1.94
C ILE A 223 -5.42 19.10 3.44
N ASP A 224 -6.42 18.65 4.19
CA ASP A 224 -6.21 18.29 5.61
C ASP A 224 -5.18 17.15 5.75
N PHE A 225 -5.10 16.25 4.76
CA PHE A 225 -4.15 15.14 4.74
C PHE A 225 -2.86 15.41 3.95
N TYR A 226 -2.92 16.28 2.94
CA TYR A 226 -1.80 16.68 2.09
C TYR A 226 -1.74 18.22 2.00
N PRO A 227 -1.19 18.90 3.03
CA PRO A 227 -1.19 20.36 3.10
C PRO A 227 -0.34 21.07 2.05
N ASP A 228 0.44 20.30 1.28
CA ASP A 228 1.20 20.74 0.11
C ASP A 228 0.35 20.88 -1.16
N LEU A 229 -0.87 20.33 -1.16
CA LEU A 229 -1.85 20.59 -2.21
C LEU A 229 -2.27 22.06 -2.23
N THR A 230 -2.37 22.60 -3.43
CA THR A 230 -2.90 23.92 -3.73
C THR A 230 -4.34 23.76 -4.18
N LEU A 231 -5.28 24.47 -3.54
CA LEU A 231 -6.67 24.50 -3.95
C LEU A 231 -6.80 24.97 -5.42
N PRO A 232 -7.66 24.33 -6.22
CA PRO A 232 -8.08 24.86 -7.50
C PRO A 232 -8.68 26.25 -7.34
N THR A 233 -8.43 27.12 -8.31
CA THR A 233 -8.96 28.50 -8.29
C THR A 233 -10.35 28.65 -8.90
N GLY A 234 -10.86 27.61 -9.55
CA GLY A 234 -12.11 27.60 -10.29
C GLY A 234 -12.92 26.32 -10.06
N LEU A 235 -13.94 26.14 -10.89
CA LEU A 235 -14.68 24.89 -10.98
C LEU A 235 -13.83 23.83 -11.72
N PRO A 236 -14.12 22.53 -11.52
CA PRO A 236 -13.65 21.47 -12.39
C PRO A 236 -13.75 21.85 -13.87
N GLU A 237 -12.68 21.61 -14.63
CA GLU A 237 -12.65 21.83 -16.07
C GLU A 237 -13.05 20.57 -16.83
N GLU A 238 -13.69 20.74 -18.00
CA GLU A 238 -14.01 19.61 -18.86
C GLU A 238 -12.76 19.00 -19.48
N GLY A 239 -12.53 17.74 -19.16
CA GLY A 239 -11.74 16.83 -19.96
C GLY A 239 -10.25 16.78 -19.61
N PHE A 240 -9.64 15.75 -20.16
CA PHE A 240 -8.32 15.29 -19.76
C PHE A 240 -7.19 16.08 -20.40
N ALA A 241 -6.49 16.90 -19.62
CA ALA A 241 -5.38 17.71 -20.12
C ALA A 241 -4.01 17.15 -19.70
N CYS A 242 -3.95 16.38 -18.62
CA CYS A 242 -2.69 15.94 -18.03
C CYS A 242 -2.18 14.62 -18.62
N VAL A 243 -0.85 14.51 -18.75
CA VAL A 243 -0.16 13.25 -19.06
C VAL A 243 0.78 12.94 -17.91
N ALA A 244 0.46 11.89 -17.15
CA ALA A 244 1.29 11.44 -16.05
C ALA A 244 2.63 10.87 -16.52
N ASP A 245 3.61 10.93 -15.62
CA ASP A 245 4.84 10.19 -15.82
C ASP A 245 4.54 8.69 -15.88
N PRO A 246 5.34 7.90 -16.62
CA PRO A 246 5.16 6.46 -16.64
C PRO A 246 5.35 5.85 -15.24
N ILE A 247 4.40 5.03 -14.82
CA ILE A 247 4.50 4.29 -13.55
C ILE A 247 5.68 3.31 -13.59
N VAL A 248 6.36 3.19 -12.45
CA VAL A 248 7.39 2.18 -12.22
C VAL A 248 6.72 0.91 -11.69
N TRP A 249 6.66 -0.13 -12.51
CA TRP A 249 6.03 -1.41 -12.18
C TRP A 249 7.10 -2.45 -11.82
N ILE A 250 7.19 -2.80 -10.53
CA ILE A 250 8.19 -3.72 -10.00
C ILE A 250 7.50 -5.01 -9.58
N GLU A 251 7.55 -6.03 -10.43
CA GLU A 251 7.11 -7.37 -10.10
C GLU A 251 8.14 -8.04 -9.19
N LEU A 252 7.73 -8.41 -7.98
CA LEU A 252 8.56 -9.18 -7.08
C LEU A 252 8.48 -10.65 -7.45
N GLU A 253 9.63 -11.21 -7.81
CA GLU A 253 9.75 -12.65 -7.99
C GLU A 253 9.40 -13.38 -6.68
N PRO A 254 8.60 -14.46 -6.77
CA PRO A 254 8.29 -15.27 -5.62
C PRO A 254 9.56 -15.89 -5.04
N GLU A 255 10.08 -15.31 -3.95
CA GLU A 255 11.20 -15.89 -3.22
C GLU A 255 10.69 -16.95 -2.25
N THR A 256 11.23 -18.16 -2.33
CA THR A 256 10.98 -19.22 -1.35
C THR A 256 11.92 -19.01 -0.16
N ARG A 257 11.34 -18.78 1.02
CA ARG A 257 12.06 -18.65 2.28
C ARG A 257 11.66 -19.78 3.21
N LEU A 258 12.63 -20.63 3.55
CA LEU A 258 12.45 -21.79 4.38
C LEU A 258 13.17 -21.59 5.71
N VAL A 259 12.53 -21.94 6.82
CA VAL A 259 13.19 -21.96 8.13
C VAL A 259 13.10 -23.37 8.70
N LEU A 260 14.26 -24.01 8.84
CA LEU A 260 14.38 -25.29 9.51
C LEU A 260 14.55 -25.04 11.02
N CYS A 261 13.59 -25.51 11.81
CA CYS A 261 13.63 -25.42 13.27
C CYS A 261 14.02 -26.77 13.89
N MET A 262 15.13 -26.81 14.63
CA MET A 262 15.65 -28.04 15.26
C MET A 262 15.53 -27.99 16.78
N ASP A 263 14.73 -28.91 17.35
CA ASP A 263 14.65 -29.14 18.79
C ASP A 263 15.92 -29.84 19.31
N ARG A 264 16.47 -29.30 20.40
CA ARG A 264 17.65 -29.78 21.13
C ARG A 264 17.35 -30.06 22.60
N SER A 265 16.09 -30.07 23.00
CA SER A 265 15.68 -30.35 24.39
C SER A 265 16.10 -31.76 24.81
N GLY A 266 16.20 -31.99 26.12
CA GLY A 266 16.62 -33.31 26.65
C GLY A 266 15.71 -34.48 26.21
N SER A 267 14.49 -34.19 25.77
CA SER A 267 13.59 -35.20 25.18
C SER A 267 14.12 -35.80 23.86
N MET A 268 15.06 -35.12 23.21
CA MET A 268 15.75 -35.53 21.99
C MET A 268 16.97 -36.41 22.26
N ASP A 269 17.44 -36.49 23.50
CA ASP A 269 18.58 -37.33 23.89
C ASP A 269 18.20 -38.79 24.09
N THR A 270 16.91 -39.04 24.41
CA THR A 270 16.42 -40.40 24.67
C THR A 270 15.19 -40.74 23.82
N PRO A 271 15.26 -41.80 23.01
CA PRO A 271 16.45 -42.58 22.71
C PRO A 271 17.47 -41.83 21.80
N PRO A 272 18.76 -42.20 21.83
CA PRO A 272 19.85 -41.43 21.20
C PRO A 272 19.74 -41.28 19.67
N TRP A 273 18.93 -42.10 19.01
CA TRP A 273 18.68 -41.99 17.57
C TRP A 273 17.75 -40.83 17.18
N LYS A 274 17.01 -40.22 18.11
CA LYS A 274 16.14 -39.07 17.80
C LYS A 274 16.95 -37.89 17.25
N MET A 275 18.00 -37.48 17.96
CA MET A 275 18.89 -36.41 17.50
C MET A 275 19.63 -36.80 16.20
N LEU A 276 19.99 -38.06 16.03
CA LEU A 276 20.58 -38.56 14.79
C LEU A 276 19.62 -38.39 13.61
N TYR A 277 18.36 -38.80 13.75
CA TYR A 277 17.35 -38.67 12.70
C TYR A 277 16.95 -37.22 12.45
N ALA A 278 16.90 -36.36 13.46
CA ALA A 278 16.69 -34.94 13.28
C ALA A 278 17.80 -34.31 12.41
N LYS A 279 19.07 -34.66 12.65
CA LYS A 279 20.20 -34.21 11.83
C LYS A 279 20.16 -34.78 10.41
N LEU A 280 19.78 -36.05 10.25
CA LEU A 280 19.64 -36.67 8.92
C LEU A 280 18.51 -36.00 8.12
N GLY A 281 17.36 -35.78 8.75
CA GLY A 281 16.23 -35.06 8.15
C GLY A 281 16.61 -33.63 7.78
N ALA A 282 17.34 -32.92 8.64
CA ALA A 282 17.88 -31.59 8.35
C ALA A 282 18.80 -31.59 7.12
N LYS A 283 19.68 -32.59 7.01
CA LYS A 283 20.58 -32.73 5.86
C LYS A 283 19.78 -32.99 4.56
N LEU A 284 18.86 -33.95 4.59
CA LEU A 284 18.01 -34.25 3.43
C LEU A 284 17.17 -33.03 3.02
N PHE A 285 16.65 -32.28 3.99
CA PHE A 285 15.92 -31.06 3.73
C PHE A 285 16.78 -30.04 2.96
N VAL A 286 18.00 -29.76 3.42
CA VAL A 286 18.93 -28.84 2.75
C VAL A 286 19.30 -29.32 1.34
N GLU A 287 19.42 -30.63 1.13
CA GLU A 287 19.68 -31.22 -0.19
C GLU A 287 18.51 -31.09 -1.17
N LEU A 288 17.28 -30.93 -0.67
CA LEU A 288 16.08 -30.70 -1.49
C LEU A 288 15.87 -29.23 -1.87
N VAL A 289 16.60 -28.31 -1.25
CA VAL A 289 16.44 -26.88 -1.52
C VAL A 289 17.09 -26.52 -2.85
N GLU A 290 16.39 -25.70 -3.65
CA GLU A 290 16.84 -25.32 -4.97
C GLU A 290 17.76 -24.09 -4.94
N LYS A 291 18.56 -23.93 -6.00
CA LYS A 291 19.44 -22.77 -6.14
C LYS A 291 18.60 -21.49 -6.29
N GLY A 292 18.58 -20.66 -5.26
CA GLY A 292 17.86 -19.38 -5.24
C GLY A 292 17.11 -19.18 -3.93
N ASP A 293 16.58 -20.27 -3.39
CA ASP A 293 15.86 -20.32 -2.12
C ASP A 293 16.72 -19.77 -0.96
N LYS A 294 16.05 -19.16 0.02
CA LYS A 294 16.69 -18.68 1.23
C LYS A 294 16.36 -19.62 2.38
N ILE A 295 17.40 -20.18 2.98
CA ILE A 295 17.27 -21.09 4.12
C ILE A 295 17.77 -20.38 5.38
N GLY A 296 16.93 -20.33 6.41
CA GLY A 296 17.34 -20.14 7.80
C GLY A 296 17.40 -21.48 8.53
N VAL A 297 18.40 -21.68 9.38
CA VAL A 297 18.43 -22.81 10.32
C VAL A 297 18.45 -22.25 11.73
N VAL A 298 17.45 -22.62 12.52
CA VAL A 298 17.33 -22.22 13.92
C VAL A 298 17.31 -23.49 14.77
N SER A 299 18.02 -23.48 15.87
CA SER A 299 18.01 -24.57 16.83
C SER A 299 17.64 -24.04 18.21
N TYR A 300 16.77 -24.74 18.93
CA TYR A 300 16.25 -24.31 20.23
C TYR A 300 16.30 -25.46 21.24
N GLY A 301 16.45 -25.15 22.51
CA GLY A 301 16.47 -26.13 23.60
C GLY A 301 16.85 -25.45 24.91
N THR A 302 16.46 -26.04 26.04
CA THR A 302 16.92 -25.56 27.35
C THR A 302 18.43 -25.76 27.45
N ALA A 303 19.15 -24.72 27.87
CA ALA A 303 20.57 -24.85 28.17
C ALA A 303 20.76 -26.00 29.18
N VAL A 304 21.63 -26.94 28.83
CA VAL A 304 22.10 -28.00 29.73
C VAL A 304 23.35 -27.50 30.43
#